data_AF-A0A2E4L1Z7-F1
#
_entry.id   AF-A0A2E4L1Z7-F1
#
_cell.length_a   1.000
_cell.length_b   1.000
_cell.length_c   1.000
_cell.angle_alpha   90.00
_cell.angle_beta   90.00
_cell.angle_gamma   90.00
#
_symmetry.space_group_name_H-M   'P 1'
#
loop_
_entity.id
_entity.type
_entity.pdbx_description
1 polymer ?
#
loop_
_entity_poly.entity_id
_entity_poly.type
_entity_poly.pdbx_seq_one_letter_code
_entity_poly.pdbx_strand_id
1 'polypeptide(L)' 'MDSLTLDNSLYNLQSNKNRWATLPITEKIDYLDQTIKRSVDFAEEWANAGSEAKGLSVNSPLSGEEWLGGP' A
#
# COMPACT_ATOMS: atom_id res chain seq x y z
N MET A 1 -13.73 -4.59 10.85
CA MET A 1 -13.60 -3.18 10.48
C MET A 1 -14.91 -2.52 10.85
N ASP A 2 -14.87 -1.44 11.64
CA ASP A 2 -16.08 -0.73 12.07
C ASP A 2 -16.71 0.03 10.89
N SER A 3 -18.05 0.08 10.81
CA SER A 3 -18.78 0.74 9.72
C SER A 3 -18.39 2.21 9.61
N LEU A 4 -18.19 2.87 10.76
CA LEU A 4 -17.79 4.26 10.82
C LEU A 4 -16.43 4.52 10.16
N THR A 5 -15.47 3.60 10.30
CA THR A 5 -14.15 3.71 9.66
C THR A 5 -14.24 3.64 8.13
N LEU A 6 -15.11 2.76 7.62
CA LEU A 6 -15.33 2.64 6.19
C LEU A 6 -16.01 3.89 5.63
N ASP A 7 -17.04 4.39 6.31
CA ASP A 7 -17.77 5.60 5.91
C ASP A 7 -16.85 6.83 5.88
N ASN A 8 -15.98 6.97 6.88
CA ASN A 8 -14.96 8.04 6.91
C ASN A 8 -13.96 7.93 5.76
N SER A 9 -13.54 6.71 5.41
CA SER A 9 -12.62 6.48 4.28
C SER A 9 -13.27 6.85 2.95
N LEU A 10 -14.55 6.49 2.77
CA LEU A 10 -15.33 6.88 1.59
C LEU A 10 -15.54 8.40 1.51
N TYR A 11 -15.80 9.05 2.65
CA TYR A 11 -15.92 10.50 2.71
C TYR A 11 -14.60 11.20 2.30
N ASN A 12 -13.46 10.71 2.81
CA ASN A 12 -12.15 11.23 2.45
C ASN A 12 -11.85 11.07 0.95
N LEU A 13 -12.17 9.91 0.38
CA LEU A 13 -12.01 9.67 -1.06
C LEU A 13 -12.89 10.62 -1.89
N GLN A 14 -14.17 10.72 -1.53
CA GLN A 14 -15.15 11.54 -2.25
C GLN A 14 -14.80 13.03 -2.20
N SER A 15 -14.34 13.54 -1.06
CA SER A 15 -13.97 14.94 -0.88
C SER A 15 -12.69 15.33 -1.63
N ASN A 16 -11.77 14.39 -1.87
CA ASN A 16 -10.48 14.67 -2.51
C ASN A 16 -10.43 14.39 -4.02
N LYS A 17 -11.42 13.68 -4.59
CA LYS A 17 -11.38 13.22 -5.99
C LYS A 17 -11.16 14.34 -7.00
N ASN A 18 -11.79 15.50 -6.82
CA ASN A 18 -11.67 16.62 -7.76
C ASN A 18 -10.28 17.24 -7.68
N ARG A 19 -9.75 17.41 -6.46
CA ARG A 19 -8.38 17.90 -6.22
C ARG A 19 -7.36 17.00 -6.92
N TRP A 20 -7.53 15.68 -6.78
CA TRP A 20 -6.68 14.72 -7.49
C TRP A 20 -6.86 14.82 -9.01
N ALA A 21 -8.09 14.90 -9.52
CA ALA A 21 -8.35 14.95 -10.96
C ALA A 21 -7.72 16.18 -11.64
N THR A 22 -7.69 17.33 -10.97
CA THR A 22 -7.13 18.58 -11.52
C THR A 22 -5.65 18.80 -11.18
N LEU A 23 -5.00 17.84 -10.51
CA LEU A 23 -3.60 17.95 -10.12
C LEU A 23 -2.69 18.00 -11.37
N PRO A 24 -1.68 18.89 -11.42
CA PRO A 24 -0.70 18.90 -12.51
C PRO A 24 -0.02 17.54 -12.69
N ILE A 25 0.30 17.18 -13.94
CA ILE A 25 0.94 15.91 -14.26
C ILE A 25 2.28 15.75 -13.52
N THR A 26 3.04 16.83 -13.36
CA THR A 26 4.32 16.82 -12.62
C THR A 26 4.15 16.42 -11.16
N GLU A 27 3.10 16.89 -10.50
CA GLU A 27 2.81 16.51 -9.12
C GLU A 27 2.30 15.07 -9.03
N LYS A 28 1.54 14.59 -10.03
CA LYS A 28 1.15 13.18 -10.11
C LYS A 28 2.36 12.27 -10.24
N ILE A 29 3.34 12.65 -11.07
CA ILE A 29 4.60 11.92 -11.22
C ILE A 29 5.34 11.89 -9.88
N ASP A 30 5.47 13.02 -9.20
CA ASP A 30 6.12 13.08 -7.88
C ASP A 30 5.46 12.14 -6.85
N TYR A 31 4.13 12.09 -6.80
CA TYR A 31 3.42 11.13 -5.94
C TYR A 31 3.71 9.66 -6.31
N LEU A 32 3.81 9.34 -7.60
CA LEU A 32 4.14 7.99 -8.05
C LEU A 32 5.58 7.61 -7.71
N ASP A 33 6.53 8.52 -7.93
CA ASP A 33 7.94 8.32 -7.59
C ASP A 33 8.13 8.10 -6.08
N GLN A 34 7.45 8.90 -5.26
CA GLN A 34 7.43 8.72 -3.81
C GLN A 34 6.80 7.38 -3.42
N THR A 35 5.73 6.95 -4.09
CA THR A 35 5.08 5.65 -3.83
C THR A 35 6.02 4.51 -4.16
N ILE A 36 6.66 4.52 -5.33
CA ILE A 36 7.65 3.51 -5.74
C ILE A 36 8.78 3.44 -4.72
N LYS A 37 9.34 4.59 -4.34
CA LYS A 37 10.42 4.66 -3.35
C LYS A 37 9.99 4.03 -2.02
N ARG A 38 8.83 4.41 -1.49
CA ARG A 38 8.33 3.87 -0.22
C ARG A 38 8.05 2.37 -0.31
N SER A 39 7.50 1.89 -1.43
CA SER A 39 7.28 0.45 -1.63
C SER A 39 8.59 -0.34 -1.57
N VAL A 40 9.68 0.21 -2.10
CA VAL A 40 11.02 -0.41 -2.00
C VAL A 40 11.57 -0.29 -0.58
N ASP A 41 11.47 0.90 0.04
CA ASP A 41 11.98 1.15 1.39
C ASP A 41 11.33 0.22 2.43
N PHE A 42 10.06 -0.17 2.22
CA PHE A 42 9.28 -1.04 3.11
C PHE A 42 9.03 -2.46 2.59
N ALA A 43 9.79 -2.90 1.57
CA ALA A 43 9.56 -4.19 0.92
C ALA A 43 9.72 -5.39 1.87
N GLU A 44 10.69 -5.32 2.79
CA GLU A 44 10.94 -6.38 3.77
C GLU A 44 9.80 -6.46 4.80
N GLU A 45 9.35 -5.33 5.37
CA GLU A 45 8.21 -5.35 6.28
C GLU A 45 6.95 -5.87 5.60
N TRP A 46 6.76 -5.56 4.32
CA TRP A 46 5.64 -6.08 3.54
C TRP A 46 5.70 -7.61 3.40
N ALA A 47 6.85 -8.16 2.99
CA ALA A 47 7.04 -9.60 2.86
C ALA A 47 6.84 -10.34 4.20
N ASN A 48 7.32 -9.74 5.29
CA ASN A 48 7.14 -10.26 6.64
C ASN A 48 5.67 -10.22 7.08
N ALA A 49 4.96 -9.12 6.82
CA ALA A 49 3.53 -9.01 7.12
C ALA A 49 2.69 -10.01 6.32
N GLY A 50 3.03 -10.25 5.05
CA GLY A 50 2.41 -11.30 4.23
C GLY A 50 2.62 -12.70 4.80
N SER A 51 3.85 -12.99 5.23
CA SER A 51 4.19 -14.26 5.89
C SER A 51 3.43 -14.45 7.20
N GLU A 52 3.37 -13.41 8.05
CA GLU A 52 2.66 -13.42 9.32
C GLU A 52 1.15 -13.62 9.11
N ALA A 53 0.54 -12.88 8.19
CA ALA A 53 -0.89 -13.01 7.88
C ALA A 53 -1.27 -14.41 7.39
N LYS A 54 -0.33 -15.12 6.75
CA LYS A 54 -0.48 -16.50 6.28
C LYS A 54 -0.07 -17.54 7.32
N GLY A 55 0.41 -17.13 8.49
CA GLY A 55 0.89 -18.02 9.55
C GLY A 55 2.17 -18.78 9.16
N LEU A 56 2.95 -18.27 8.22
CA LEU A 56 4.20 -18.88 7.78
C LEU A 56 5.33 -18.52 8.76
N SER A 57 6.22 -19.48 9.02
CA SER A 57 7.46 -19.18 9.74
C SER A 57 8.41 -18.41 8.82
N VAL A 58 9.23 -17.51 9.38
CA VAL A 58 10.27 -16.77 8.63
C VAL A 58 11.22 -17.70 7.89
N ASN A 59 11.49 -18.89 8.44
CA ASN A 59 12.37 -19.91 7.84
C ASN A 59 11.63 -20.88 6.88
N SER A 60 10.33 -20.67 6.65
CA SER A 60 9.57 -21.46 5.69
C SER A 60 10.08 -21.15 4.27
N PRO A 61 10.32 -22.15 3.41
CA PRO A 61 10.61 -21.89 2.00
C PRO A 61 9.54 -21.03 1.30
N LEU A 62 8.30 -21.07 1.80
CA LEU A 62 7.18 -20.29 1.27
C LEU A 62 7.23 -18.80 1.65
N SER A 63 8.00 -18.39 2.66
CA SER A 63 8.13 -16.97 3.01
C SER A 63 8.82 -16.15 1.91
N GLY A 64 9.68 -16.80 1.11
CA GLY A 64 10.32 -16.19 -0.06
C GLY A 64 9.34 -15.76 -1.15
N GLU A 65 8.16 -16.39 -1.23
CA GLU A 65 7.14 -16.04 -2.23
C GLU A 65 6.51 -14.67 -1.94
N GLU A 66 6.52 -14.20 -0.70
CA GLU A 66 5.93 -12.91 -0.31
C GLU A 66 6.67 -11.71 -0.93
N TRP A 67 7.94 -11.88 -1.31
CA TRP A 67 8.72 -10.87 -2.01
C TRP A 67 8.25 -10.63 -3.45
N LEU A 68 7.53 -11.58 -4.05
CA LEU A 68 7.04 -11.49 -5.42
C LEU A 68 5.63 -10.88 -5.50
N GLY A 69 4.90 -10.85 -4.38
CA GLY A 69 3.54 -10.32 -4.33
C GLY A 69 3.47 -8.82 -4.51
N GLY A 70 4.53 -8.10 -4.11
CA GLY A 70 4.54 -6.64 -4.07
C GLY A 70 3.43 -6.06 -3.18
N PRO A 71 3.32 -4.73 -3.11
CA PRO A 71 2.19 -4.06 -2.48
C PRO A 71 0.86 -4.18 -3.23
#